data_AF-A0A4P8XX53-F1
#
_entry.id   AF-A0A4P8XX53-F1
#
_cell.length_a   1.000
_cell.length_b   1.000
_cell.length_c   1.000
_cell.angle_alpha   90.00
_cell.angle_beta   90.00
_cell.angle_gamma   90.00
#
_symmetry.space_group_name_H-M   'P 1'
#
loop_
_entity.id
_entity.type
_entity.pdbx_description
1 polymer ?
#
loop_
_entity_poly.entity_id
_entity_poly.type
_entity_poly.pdbx_seq_one_letter_code
_entity_poly.pdbx_strand_id
1 'polypeptide(L)'
;MNIETANILLQYRKKSGLSQEELASKIGVSRQAVSKWERAEASPDTDNLILLAKVYGVTLDELLTGDPEEILNRNKQDLEDNKTEENTQTDTEKEPENNETDEKSKAKVSFKNGIHVDDGKDKVDISFRNGIHVDSSDGAKVHIDRNGINVVDESGKQKVYTDENGHIYGDKDYKKNGKKNPAMEFPIWLVSVVAFFLFGFLDILGGWVTSWLWFLIIPLYYTTVKAIQKKKVNIFCYPVFITWVYLVLGLYTNLWHPMWLLFLTIPLFYYIANIIDSKNHPQEDINIEQDGYSATVEPEKESHIFRNTIIIVGSIFCAFLLILCISSVFGQNGKFTRITKFNCNANDGIHTIDLKNGSGDVNFYKSPTDYSYIEYNCEYRGYLGSLNKDTKLTKYYAGFVNITANPNSGFCLFGYFNQTTNIYLADDVYYKYDKSKKSSSVYDGTKYLTIKTGSGSVSMKSDLGINDIQLDMSSGDCDFSNLKCKSLRTYISSGSVNLVNLTCDELKTNVSSGSIDGNNVIAKSLDTVSGSGDTTLQGDFSKTKVKVSSGSVEINSESVPKYSDIDISSGSVDYIIPDTITGFKLSYEKSSGSIDSEFDLNNSLDNDKGTATYKKGSNKINAKLSSGSLDLVKYK
;
A
#
# COMPACT_ATOMS: atom_id res chain seq x y z
N MET A 1 11.74 1.70 -27.25
CA MET A 1 11.59 1.80 -28.72
C MET A 1 10.86 0.58 -29.21
N ASN A 2 10.04 0.65 -30.27
CA ASN A 2 9.43 -0.56 -30.83
C ASN A 2 10.51 -1.36 -31.60
N ILE A 3 10.35 -2.69 -31.64
CA ILE A 3 11.24 -3.63 -32.34
C ILE A 3 11.30 -3.31 -33.83
N GLU A 4 10.18 -2.88 -34.42
CA GLU A 4 10.10 -2.43 -35.81
C GLU A 4 11.05 -1.27 -36.09
N THR A 5 11.03 -0.23 -35.25
CA THR A 5 11.90 0.94 -35.41
C THR A 5 13.37 0.61 -35.17
N ALA A 6 13.68 -0.30 -34.24
CA ALA A 6 15.04 -0.79 -34.02
C ALA A 6 15.59 -1.55 -35.25
N ASN A 7 14.74 -2.35 -35.92
CA ASN A 7 15.09 -3.03 -37.15
C ASN A 7 15.30 -2.04 -38.30
N ILE A 8 14.48 -0.99 -38.40
CA ILE A 8 14.64 0.08 -39.41
C ILE A 8 16.01 0.76 -39.25
N LEU A 9 16.41 1.12 -38.02
CA LEU A 9 17.73 1.70 -37.74
C LEU A 9 18.88 0.77 -38.15
N LEU A 10 18.78 -0.53 -37.84
CA LEU A 10 19.78 -1.53 -38.22
C LEU A 10 19.91 -1.65 -39.75
N GLN A 11 18.80 -1.59 -40.47
CA GLN A 11 18.78 -1.67 -41.93
C GLN A 11 19.42 -0.43 -42.57
N TYR A 12 19.10 0.77 -42.10
CA TYR A 12 19.73 2.00 -42.60
C TYR A 12 21.24 2.05 -42.35
N ARG A 13 21.72 1.57 -41.18
CA ARG A 13 23.15 1.45 -40.93
C ARG A 13 23.84 0.51 -41.93
N LYS A 14 23.27 -0.68 -42.13
CA LYS A 14 23.82 -1.68 -43.06
C LYS A 14 23.81 -1.18 -44.51
N LYS A 15 22.74 -0.50 -44.93
CA LYS A 15 22.63 0.09 -46.27
C LYS A 15 23.63 1.23 -46.49
N SER A 16 23.97 1.96 -45.43
CA SER A 16 25.00 3.01 -45.46
C SER A 16 26.44 2.47 -45.39
N GLY A 17 26.62 1.14 -45.30
CA GLY A 17 27.94 0.49 -45.25
C GLY A 17 28.74 0.74 -43.97
N LEU A 18 28.13 1.30 -42.92
CA LEU A 18 28.82 1.68 -41.69
C LEU A 18 28.84 0.53 -40.68
N SER A 19 29.96 0.31 -40.00
CA SER A 19 30.00 -0.50 -38.78
C SER A 19 29.33 0.22 -37.62
N GLN A 20 28.94 -0.53 -36.57
CA GLN A 20 28.35 0.08 -35.36
C GLN A 20 29.32 1.07 -34.68
N GLU A 21 30.63 0.81 -34.75
CA GLU A 21 31.67 1.67 -34.18
C GLU A 21 31.82 2.97 -34.97
N GLU A 22 31.79 2.88 -36.30
CA GLU A 22 31.89 4.06 -37.18
C GLU A 22 30.65 4.94 -37.09
N LEU A 23 29.45 4.34 -36.99
CA LEU A 23 28.23 5.10 -36.76
C LEU A 23 28.31 5.81 -35.41
N ALA A 24 28.64 5.07 -34.34
CA ALA A 24 28.75 5.62 -32.99
C ALA A 24 29.73 6.81 -32.93
N SER A 25 30.88 6.68 -33.62
CA SER A 25 31.87 7.74 -33.75
C SER A 25 31.34 8.97 -34.50
N LYS A 26 30.54 8.78 -35.56
CA LYS A 26 29.97 9.88 -36.35
C LYS A 26 28.92 10.71 -35.60
N ILE A 27 28.14 10.08 -34.73
CA ILE A 27 27.09 10.77 -33.96
C ILE A 27 27.50 11.06 -32.51
N GLY A 28 28.73 10.72 -32.11
CA GLY A 28 29.30 11.08 -30.81
C GLY A 28 28.77 10.26 -29.63
N VAL A 29 28.46 8.98 -29.84
CA VAL A 29 27.98 8.05 -28.79
C VAL A 29 28.86 6.80 -28.70
N SER A 30 28.65 5.96 -27.69
CA SER A 30 29.38 4.69 -27.55
C SER A 30 28.82 3.63 -28.49
N ARG A 31 29.67 2.71 -28.97
CA ARG A 31 29.23 1.56 -29.78
C ARG A 31 28.13 0.73 -29.08
N GLN A 32 28.22 0.61 -27.76
CA GLN A 32 27.22 -0.09 -26.96
C GLN A 32 25.85 0.59 -27.00
N ALA A 33 25.78 1.92 -27.10
CA ALA A 33 24.52 2.65 -27.23
C ALA A 33 23.82 2.28 -28.56
N VAL A 34 24.56 2.34 -29.67
CA VAL A 34 24.06 1.93 -31.00
C VAL A 34 23.58 0.47 -30.98
N SER A 35 24.37 -0.44 -30.38
CA SER A 35 23.98 -1.86 -30.28
C SER A 35 22.73 -2.10 -29.42
N LYS A 36 22.43 -1.24 -28.43
CA LYS A 36 21.20 -1.34 -27.64
C LYS A 36 20.00 -0.81 -28.42
N TRP A 37 20.18 0.24 -29.22
CA TRP A 37 19.12 0.78 -30.08
C TRP A 37 18.70 -0.21 -31.16
N GLU A 38 19.66 -0.86 -31.83
CA GLU A 38 19.38 -1.86 -32.87
C GLU A 38 18.73 -3.14 -32.33
N ARG A 39 18.83 -3.41 -31.02
CA ARG A 39 18.19 -4.56 -30.36
C ARG A 39 16.91 -4.20 -29.62
N ALA A 40 16.42 -2.96 -29.76
CA ALA A 40 15.27 -2.42 -29.04
C ALA A 40 15.41 -2.42 -27.50
N GLU A 41 16.62 -2.60 -26.96
CA GLU A 41 16.90 -2.58 -25.52
C GLU A 41 16.95 -1.14 -24.95
N ALA A 42 17.16 -0.14 -25.82
CA ALA A 42 17.10 1.27 -25.48
C ALA A 42 16.56 2.08 -26.68
N SER A 43 16.05 3.29 -26.43
CA SER A 43 15.71 4.24 -27.49
C SER A 43 16.81 5.29 -27.62
N PRO A 44 17.19 5.73 -28.83
CA PRO A 44 17.94 6.97 -29.01
C PRO A 44 17.07 8.15 -28.54
N ASP A 45 17.71 9.17 -27.97
CA ASP A 45 17.04 10.44 -27.67
C ASP A 45 16.75 11.24 -28.97
N THR A 46 15.99 12.31 -28.83
CA THR A 46 15.55 13.14 -29.96
C THR A 46 16.73 13.71 -30.75
N ASP A 47 17.80 14.13 -30.07
CA ASP A 47 18.98 14.71 -30.73
C ASP A 47 19.74 13.65 -31.54
N ASN A 48 19.90 12.44 -30.98
CA ASN A 48 20.49 11.31 -31.67
C ASN A 48 19.61 10.83 -32.84
N LEU A 49 18.29 10.86 -32.73
CA LEU A 49 17.38 10.55 -33.83
C LEU A 49 17.52 11.55 -34.99
N ILE A 50 17.65 12.85 -34.70
CA ILE A 50 17.89 13.88 -35.72
C ILE A 50 19.25 13.68 -36.40
N LEU A 51 20.29 13.33 -35.62
CA LEU A 51 21.62 13.04 -36.16
C LEU A 51 21.62 11.78 -37.03
N LEU A 52 20.92 10.73 -36.61
CA LEU A 52 20.74 9.50 -37.40
C LEU A 52 20.02 9.78 -38.72
N ALA A 53 18.94 10.56 -38.69
CA ALA A 53 18.21 10.99 -39.90
C ALA A 53 19.13 11.73 -40.88
N LYS A 54 19.97 12.65 -40.37
CA LYS A 54 20.97 13.37 -41.17
C LYS A 54 22.05 12.45 -41.75
N VAL A 55 22.55 11.48 -40.97
CA VAL A 55 23.58 10.54 -41.43
C VAL A 55 23.05 9.62 -42.52
N TYR A 56 21.76 9.25 -42.45
CA TYR A 56 21.12 8.36 -43.42
C TYR A 56 20.45 9.10 -44.59
N GLY A 57 20.35 10.43 -44.54
CA GLY A 57 19.76 11.25 -45.60
C GLY A 57 18.25 11.10 -45.74
N VAL A 58 17.56 10.71 -44.66
CA VAL A 58 16.10 10.51 -44.62
C VAL A 58 15.44 11.48 -43.66
N THR A 59 14.13 11.68 -43.81
CA THR A 59 13.37 12.47 -42.83
C THR A 59 13.18 11.69 -41.52
N LEU A 60 12.91 12.40 -40.42
CA LEU A 60 12.71 11.78 -39.12
C LEU A 60 11.46 10.88 -39.10
N ASP A 61 10.43 11.23 -39.88
CA ASP A 61 9.23 10.41 -40.03
C ASP A 61 9.58 9.10 -40.77
N GLU A 62 10.27 9.19 -41.91
CA GLU A 62 10.77 8.01 -42.66
C GLU A 62 11.69 7.10 -41.82
N LEU A 63 12.45 7.66 -40.87
CA LEU A 63 13.30 6.89 -39.95
C LEU A 63 12.48 6.10 -38.90
N LEU A 64 11.27 6.55 -38.58
CA LEU A 64 10.45 6.00 -37.50
C LEU A 64 9.29 5.11 -38.00
N THR A 65 8.78 5.38 -39.21
CA THR A 65 7.56 4.74 -39.76
C THR A 65 7.74 4.15 -41.17
N GLY A 66 8.86 4.43 -41.86
CA GLY A 66 9.03 4.05 -43.27
C GLY A 66 9.38 2.58 -43.49
N ASP A 67 8.89 2.02 -44.61
CA ASP A 67 9.35 0.72 -45.12
C ASP A 67 10.67 0.91 -45.92
N PRO A 68 11.80 0.37 -45.44
CA PRO A 68 13.11 0.61 -46.05
C PRO A 68 13.25 0.08 -47.48
N GLU A 69 12.37 -0.81 -47.97
CA GLU A 69 12.39 -1.24 -49.39
C GLU A 69 11.76 -0.22 -50.34
N GLU A 70 10.73 0.50 -49.90
CA GLU A 70 9.98 1.46 -50.73
C GLU A 70 10.82 2.72 -51.04
N ILE A 71 11.63 3.15 -50.07
CA ILE A 71 12.51 4.33 -50.19
C ILE A 71 13.75 4.03 -51.05
N LEU A 72 14.19 2.77 -51.12
CA LEU A 72 15.33 2.35 -51.96
C LEU A 72 15.01 2.45 -53.46
N ASN A 73 13.76 2.23 -53.85
CA ASN A 73 13.32 2.34 -55.24
C ASN A 73 13.22 3.80 -55.69
N ARG A 74 12.76 4.71 -54.81
CA ARG A 74 12.79 6.17 -55.02
C ARG A 74 14.21 6.68 -55.29
N ASN A 75 15.16 6.36 -54.40
CA ASN A 75 16.53 6.88 -54.54
C ASN A 75 17.30 6.29 -55.74
N LYS A 76 16.92 5.11 -56.25
CA LYS A 76 17.50 4.55 -57.48
C LYS A 76 16.96 5.25 -58.73
N GLN A 77 15.66 5.60 -58.76
CA GLN A 77 15.09 6.43 -59.82
C GLN A 77 15.71 7.83 -59.85
N ASP A 78 15.90 8.45 -58.69
CA ASP A 78 16.49 9.79 -58.58
C ASP A 78 17.98 9.84 -59.02
N LEU A 79 18.69 8.70 -59.00
CA LEU A 79 20.07 8.56 -59.49
C LEU A 79 20.18 8.17 -60.98
N GLU A 80 19.13 7.57 -61.55
CA GLU A 80 19.05 7.29 -62.99
C GLU A 80 18.60 8.54 -63.78
N ASP A 81 17.76 9.38 -63.19
CA ASP A 81 17.29 10.63 -63.80
C ASP A 81 18.37 11.74 -63.83
N ASN A 82 19.39 11.67 -62.97
CA ASN A 82 20.48 12.67 -62.88
C ASN A 82 21.70 12.42 -63.80
N LYS A 83 21.63 11.48 -64.77
CA LYS A 83 22.69 11.27 -65.78
C LYS A 83 22.46 11.96 -67.12
N THR A 84 21.33 12.65 -67.28
CA THR A 84 21.02 13.41 -68.49
C THR A 84 20.90 14.87 -68.08
N GLU A 85 21.70 15.74 -68.69
CA GLU A 85 21.73 17.21 -68.50
C GLU A 85 22.80 17.78 -67.54
N GLU A 86 24.06 17.34 -67.70
CA GLU A 86 25.18 18.29 -67.71
C GLU A 86 25.29 18.90 -69.12
N ASN A 87 24.95 20.19 -69.28
CA ASN A 87 25.78 21.20 -69.97
C ASN A 87 25.01 22.48 -70.32
N THR A 88 25.38 23.59 -69.67
CA THR A 88 25.99 24.81 -70.27
C THR A 88 25.61 26.06 -69.47
N GLN A 89 26.42 26.33 -68.44
CA GLN A 89 27.22 27.54 -68.21
C GLN A 89 26.75 28.94 -68.71
N THR A 90 26.74 29.88 -67.74
CA THR A 90 27.29 31.28 -67.74
C THR A 90 26.84 32.24 -68.86
N ASP A 91 26.34 33.46 -68.62
CA ASP A 91 26.94 34.57 -67.87
C ASP A 91 26.00 35.82 -67.91
N THR A 92 26.23 36.77 -66.99
CA THR A 92 25.95 38.25 -66.97
C THR A 92 24.94 38.87 -67.97
N GLU A 93 24.04 39.82 -67.65
CA GLU A 93 24.23 41.16 -67.06
C GLU A 93 22.87 41.93 -67.04
N LYS A 94 22.69 42.85 -66.08
CA LYS A 94 21.91 44.14 -66.10
C LYS A 94 20.41 44.21 -66.50
N GLU A 95 19.60 44.78 -65.59
CA GLU A 95 18.36 45.57 -65.87
C GLU A 95 18.66 46.83 -66.74
N PRO A 96 17.70 47.56 -67.36
CA PRO A 96 16.24 47.58 -67.17
C PRO A 96 15.35 47.76 -68.46
N GLU A 97 14.03 47.84 -68.22
CA GLU A 97 13.01 48.72 -68.87
C GLU A 97 12.44 48.51 -70.31
N ASN A 98 11.11 48.45 -70.32
CA ASN A 98 10.13 49.14 -71.18
C ASN A 98 9.67 48.61 -72.57
N ASN A 99 8.33 48.65 -72.69
CA ASN A 99 7.45 48.90 -73.84
C ASN A 99 6.87 47.73 -74.69
N GLU A 100 5.59 47.47 -74.39
CA GLU A 100 4.39 47.42 -75.25
C GLU A 100 4.26 46.51 -76.49
N THR A 101 3.10 45.84 -76.49
CA THR A 101 2.20 45.39 -77.59
C THR A 101 2.65 44.27 -78.54
N ASP A 102 2.03 43.09 -78.41
CA ASP A 102 0.98 42.67 -79.35
C ASP A 102 0.33 41.31 -78.95
N GLU A 103 -1.01 41.30 -79.00
CA GLU A 103 -1.88 40.14 -78.75
C GLU A 103 -1.69 39.03 -79.80
N LYS A 104 -1.23 37.87 -79.33
CA LYS A 104 -1.72 36.55 -79.77
C LYS A 104 -1.84 35.69 -78.52
N SER A 105 -3.03 35.17 -78.25
CA SER A 105 -3.35 34.27 -77.14
C SER A 105 -2.39 33.07 -77.14
N LYS A 106 -1.32 33.18 -76.34
CA LYS A 106 -0.51 32.05 -75.91
C LYS A 106 -0.77 31.94 -74.42
N ALA A 107 -1.24 30.77 -73.99
CA ALA A 107 -1.36 30.42 -72.59
C ALA A 107 -0.10 30.86 -71.85
N LYS A 108 -0.26 31.76 -70.87
CA LYS A 108 0.85 32.35 -70.14
C LYS A 108 1.17 31.41 -68.98
N VAL A 109 2.30 30.71 -69.09
CA VAL A 109 2.79 29.78 -68.06
C VAL A 109 3.88 30.45 -67.23
N SER A 110 3.70 30.50 -65.91
CA SER A 110 4.63 31.10 -64.95
C SER A 110 4.96 30.11 -63.84
N PHE A 111 6.25 29.98 -63.51
CA PHE A 111 6.75 29.05 -62.48
C PHE A 111 7.22 29.73 -61.19
N LYS A 112 7.00 31.05 -61.05
CA LYS A 112 7.48 31.82 -59.89
C LYS A 112 6.52 31.66 -58.71
N ASN A 113 6.99 31.03 -57.63
CA ASN A 113 6.23 30.69 -56.42
C ASN A 113 5.06 29.69 -56.62
N GLY A 114 5.03 28.98 -57.74
CA GLY A 114 3.96 28.05 -58.12
C GLY A 114 3.87 27.86 -59.63
N ILE A 115 2.99 26.98 -60.10
CA ILE A 115 2.63 26.81 -61.52
C ILE A 115 1.37 27.62 -61.78
N HIS A 116 1.46 28.60 -62.67
CA HIS A 116 0.37 29.50 -63.04
C HIS A 116 0.12 29.37 -64.54
N VAL A 117 -1.08 28.98 -64.95
CA VAL A 117 -1.48 28.84 -66.36
C VAL A 117 -2.74 29.65 -66.59
N ASP A 118 -2.67 30.60 -67.51
CA ASP A 118 -3.80 31.46 -67.88
C ASP A 118 -3.92 31.49 -69.41
N ASP A 119 -5.05 31.01 -69.94
CA ASP A 119 -5.35 30.99 -71.38
C ASP A 119 -6.37 32.08 -71.78
N GLY A 120 -6.61 33.07 -70.90
CA GLY A 120 -7.51 34.19 -71.14
C GLY A 120 -9.00 33.89 -70.93
N LYS A 121 -9.38 32.61 -70.78
CA LYS A 121 -10.73 32.17 -70.40
C LYS A 121 -10.71 31.44 -69.06
N ASP A 122 -9.80 30.48 -68.92
CA ASP A 122 -9.67 29.68 -67.72
C ASP A 122 -8.28 29.88 -67.10
N LYS A 123 -8.23 29.90 -65.78
CA LYS A 123 -7.01 30.15 -65.01
C LYS A 123 -6.79 29.08 -63.96
N VAL A 124 -5.59 28.51 -63.94
CA VAL A 124 -5.15 27.52 -62.95
C VAL A 124 -3.90 28.01 -62.25
N ASP A 125 -3.96 28.16 -60.93
CA ASP A 125 -2.84 28.57 -60.08
C ASP A 125 -2.55 27.48 -59.03
N ILE A 126 -1.34 26.93 -59.02
CA ILE A 126 -0.88 25.90 -58.07
C ILE A 126 0.32 26.46 -57.32
N SER A 127 0.16 26.79 -56.04
CA SER A 127 1.26 27.34 -55.24
C SER A 127 1.32 26.71 -53.85
N PHE A 128 2.54 26.54 -53.32
CA PHE A 128 2.74 25.97 -51.98
C PHE A 128 2.16 26.84 -50.86
N ARG A 129 2.04 28.15 -51.10
CA ARG A 129 1.56 29.12 -50.11
C ARG A 129 0.05 29.37 -50.19
N ASN A 130 -0.51 29.47 -51.40
CA ASN A 130 -1.91 29.84 -51.58
C ASN A 130 -2.81 28.65 -51.90
N GLY A 131 -2.26 27.51 -52.33
CA GLY A 131 -3.02 26.30 -52.66
C GLY A 131 -3.27 26.15 -54.16
N ILE A 132 -4.29 25.37 -54.54
CA ILE A 132 -4.70 25.10 -55.92
C ILE A 132 -5.99 25.88 -56.21
N HIS A 133 -5.97 26.78 -57.19
CA HIS A 133 -7.14 27.56 -57.62
C HIS A 133 -7.43 27.30 -59.08
N VAL A 134 -8.68 27.00 -59.40
CA VAL A 134 -9.20 26.85 -60.76
C VAL A 134 -10.37 27.80 -60.91
N ASP A 135 -10.22 28.79 -61.78
CA ASP A 135 -11.27 29.74 -62.15
C ASP A 135 -11.63 29.50 -63.61
N SER A 136 -12.90 29.18 -63.87
CA SER A 136 -13.44 28.92 -65.21
C SER A 136 -14.25 30.13 -65.72
N SER A 137 -14.24 30.35 -67.03
CA SER A 137 -14.94 31.46 -67.69
C SER A 137 -16.47 31.44 -67.53
N ASP A 138 -17.06 30.29 -67.19
CA ASP A 138 -18.49 30.10 -66.87
C ASP A 138 -18.88 30.58 -65.45
N GLY A 139 -17.93 31.11 -64.68
CA GLY A 139 -18.17 31.63 -63.34
C GLY A 139 -17.95 30.61 -62.22
N ALA A 140 -17.66 29.34 -62.55
CA ALA A 140 -17.31 28.32 -61.57
C ALA A 140 -15.89 28.54 -61.02
N LYS A 141 -15.74 28.50 -59.70
CA LYS A 141 -14.43 28.66 -59.04
C LYS A 141 -14.21 27.57 -58.00
N VAL A 142 -13.10 26.84 -58.10
CA VAL A 142 -12.70 25.78 -57.16
C VAL A 142 -11.34 26.13 -56.55
N HIS A 143 -11.31 26.44 -55.27
CA HIS A 143 -10.12 26.85 -54.54
C HIS A 143 -9.83 25.85 -53.43
N ILE A 144 -8.65 25.25 -53.43
CA ILE A 144 -8.18 24.28 -52.44
C ILE A 144 -7.05 24.96 -51.66
N ASP A 145 -7.32 25.40 -50.45
CA ASP A 145 -6.37 26.11 -49.58
C ASP A 145 -6.24 25.42 -48.20
N ARG A 146 -5.39 25.97 -47.32
CA ARG A 146 -5.18 25.42 -45.95
C ARG A 146 -6.45 25.44 -45.09
N ASN A 147 -7.50 26.15 -45.51
CA ASN A 147 -8.78 26.26 -44.82
C ASN A 147 -9.87 25.39 -45.46
N GLY A 148 -9.55 24.55 -46.45
CA GLY A 148 -10.45 23.55 -47.05
C GLY A 148 -10.65 23.72 -48.57
N ILE A 149 -11.65 23.02 -49.10
CA ILE A 149 -12.04 23.09 -50.52
C ILE A 149 -13.26 24.02 -50.64
N ASN A 150 -13.11 25.13 -51.37
CA ASN A 150 -14.17 26.08 -51.66
C ASN A 150 -14.64 25.90 -53.10
N VAL A 151 -15.94 25.64 -53.31
CA VAL A 151 -16.57 25.58 -54.62
C VAL A 151 -17.59 26.70 -54.73
N VAL A 152 -17.49 27.52 -55.77
CA VAL A 152 -18.44 28.58 -56.07
C VAL A 152 -19.11 28.23 -57.38
N ASP A 153 -20.42 27.98 -57.31
CA ASP A 153 -21.31 27.75 -58.45
C ASP A 153 -22.40 28.85 -58.45
N GLU A 154 -23.22 28.95 -59.50
CA GLU A 154 -24.30 29.95 -59.66
C GLU A 154 -25.28 30.00 -58.47
N SER A 155 -25.31 28.94 -57.65
CA SER A 155 -26.14 28.79 -56.46
C SER A 155 -25.55 29.41 -55.16
N GLY A 156 -24.33 29.97 -55.22
CA GLY A 156 -23.63 30.57 -54.07
C GLY A 156 -22.45 29.73 -53.54
N LYS A 157 -21.59 30.33 -52.71
CA LYS A 157 -20.33 29.72 -52.21
C LYS A 157 -20.60 28.54 -51.25
N GLN A 158 -20.06 27.37 -51.55
CA GLN A 158 -20.09 26.19 -50.68
C GLN A 158 -18.67 25.80 -50.24
N LYS A 159 -18.45 25.66 -48.92
CA LYS A 159 -17.19 25.14 -48.37
C LYS A 159 -17.34 23.68 -47.98
N VAL A 160 -16.29 22.92 -48.25
CA VAL A 160 -16.22 21.48 -48.02
C VAL A 160 -14.90 21.16 -47.31
N TYR A 161 -14.97 20.31 -46.30
CA TYR A 161 -13.84 19.89 -45.47
C TYR A 161 -13.69 18.37 -45.51
N THR A 162 -12.46 17.88 -45.45
CA THR A 162 -12.16 16.44 -45.41
C THR A 162 -11.52 16.09 -44.07
N ASP A 163 -11.94 14.99 -43.44
CA ASP A 163 -11.32 14.49 -42.20
C ASP A 163 -10.06 13.65 -42.49
N GLU A 164 -9.32 13.26 -41.43
CA GLU A 164 -8.12 12.41 -41.54
C GLU A 164 -8.40 11.02 -42.14
N ASN A 165 -9.67 10.61 -42.24
CA ASN A 165 -10.11 9.33 -42.80
C ASN A 165 -10.67 9.45 -44.23
N GLY A 166 -10.66 10.65 -44.83
CA GLY A 166 -11.12 10.89 -46.21
C GLY A 166 -12.62 11.19 -46.37
N HIS A 167 -13.38 11.38 -45.28
CA HIS A 167 -14.80 11.74 -45.36
C HIS A 167 -14.99 13.22 -45.65
N ILE A 168 -15.93 13.53 -46.53
CA ILE A 168 -16.21 14.87 -47.04
C ILE A 168 -17.45 15.46 -46.33
N TYR A 169 -17.29 16.62 -45.69
CA TYR A 169 -18.35 17.33 -44.96
C TYR A 169 -18.59 18.74 -45.52
N GLY A 170 -19.85 19.14 -45.69
CA GLY A 170 -20.21 20.52 -46.00
C GLY A 170 -20.08 21.46 -44.79
N ASP A 171 -19.95 22.77 -45.01
CA ASP A 171 -19.72 23.79 -43.95
C ASP A 171 -20.72 23.74 -42.78
N LYS A 172 -21.99 23.40 -43.06
CA LYS A 172 -23.02 23.26 -42.03
C LYS A 172 -22.80 22.02 -41.15
N ASP A 173 -22.35 20.92 -41.74
CA ASP A 173 -22.12 19.64 -41.03
C ASP A 173 -20.78 19.65 -40.29
N TYR A 174 -19.74 20.27 -40.86
CA TYR A 174 -18.45 20.45 -40.20
C TYR A 174 -18.58 21.31 -38.93
N LYS A 175 -19.36 22.41 -38.96
CA LYS A 175 -19.61 23.23 -37.76
C LYS A 175 -20.39 22.52 -36.66
N LYS A 176 -21.13 21.45 -37.00
CA LYS A 176 -21.93 20.65 -36.06
C LYS A 176 -21.09 19.57 -35.37
N ASN A 177 -20.13 18.96 -36.08
CA ASN A 177 -19.33 17.82 -35.58
C ASN A 177 -17.85 18.14 -35.30
N GLY A 178 -17.29 19.22 -35.84
CA GLY A 178 -15.84 19.52 -35.83
C GLY A 178 -15.39 20.64 -34.88
N LYS A 179 -16.26 21.19 -34.02
CA LYS A 179 -15.83 22.20 -33.03
C LYS A 179 -14.86 21.58 -32.03
N LYS A 180 -13.56 21.88 -32.16
CA LYS A 180 -12.56 21.63 -31.11
C LYS A 180 -13.00 22.35 -29.85
N ASN A 181 -13.11 21.61 -28.74
CA ASN A 181 -13.60 22.15 -27.48
C ASN A 181 -12.56 23.12 -26.90
N PRO A 182 -12.93 24.35 -26.52
CA PRO A 182 -12.01 25.34 -25.99
C PRO A 182 -11.32 24.90 -24.68
N ALA A 183 -11.94 23.98 -23.93
CA ALA A 183 -11.34 23.38 -22.74
C ALA A 183 -10.10 22.51 -23.03
N MET A 184 -9.94 21.99 -24.25
CA MET A 184 -8.76 21.19 -24.60
C MET A 184 -7.58 22.06 -25.04
N GLU A 185 -7.85 23.30 -25.45
CA GLU A 185 -6.85 24.30 -25.85
C GLU A 185 -6.38 25.17 -24.68
N PHE A 186 -7.01 25.02 -23.51
CA PHE A 186 -6.64 25.79 -22.32
C PHE A 186 -5.21 25.43 -21.86
N PRO A 187 -4.31 26.42 -21.70
CA PRO A 187 -2.90 26.18 -21.35
C PRO A 187 -2.76 25.90 -19.86
N ILE A 188 -3.27 24.76 -19.39
CA ILE A 188 -3.20 24.37 -17.97
C ILE A 188 -1.75 24.29 -17.47
N TRP A 189 -0.81 23.97 -18.36
CA TRP A 189 0.63 23.97 -18.05
C TRP A 189 1.12 25.36 -17.60
N LEU A 190 0.64 26.43 -18.23
CA LEU A 190 1.00 27.81 -17.88
C LEU A 190 0.44 28.16 -16.49
N VAL A 191 -0.80 27.72 -16.21
CA VAL A 191 -1.42 27.88 -14.89
C VAL A 191 -0.64 27.12 -13.82
N SER A 192 -0.22 25.89 -14.09
CA SER A 192 0.61 25.10 -13.17
C SER A 192 1.99 25.73 -12.91
N VAL A 193 2.62 26.34 -13.92
CA VAL A 193 3.90 27.06 -13.77
C VAL A 193 3.72 28.33 -12.93
N VAL A 194 2.69 29.12 -13.22
CA VAL A 194 2.38 30.33 -12.43
C VAL A 194 2.06 29.95 -10.99
N ALA A 195 1.26 28.90 -10.76
CA ALA A 195 0.97 28.37 -9.44
C ALA A 195 2.26 27.96 -8.72
N PHE A 196 3.14 27.18 -9.36
CA PHE A 196 4.43 26.77 -8.78
C PHE A 196 5.25 27.95 -8.25
N PHE A 197 5.41 29.01 -9.05
CA PHE A 197 6.14 30.20 -8.61
C PHE A 197 5.39 30.96 -7.52
N LEU A 198 4.06 31.10 -7.64
CA LEU A 198 3.26 31.84 -6.68
C LEU A 198 3.24 31.16 -5.30
N PHE A 199 3.07 29.84 -5.24
CA PHE A 199 3.17 29.05 -4.00
C PHE A 199 4.60 29.06 -3.43
N GLY A 200 5.62 29.01 -4.29
CA GLY A 200 7.04 29.10 -3.89
C GLY A 200 7.43 30.46 -3.30
N PHE A 201 7.00 31.57 -3.90
CA PHE A 201 7.35 32.93 -3.47
C PHE A 201 6.52 33.45 -2.29
N LEU A 202 5.26 33.03 -2.17
CA LEU A 202 4.39 33.47 -1.07
C LEU A 202 4.50 32.58 0.18
N ASP A 203 5.37 31.56 0.15
CA ASP A 203 5.51 30.51 1.18
C ASP A 203 4.16 29.88 1.58
N ILE A 204 3.25 29.83 0.61
CA ILE A 204 1.93 29.26 0.80
C ILE A 204 2.09 27.76 0.68
N LEU A 205 1.56 27.08 1.68
CA LEU A 205 1.49 25.64 1.74
C LEU A 205 2.85 24.87 1.80
N GLY A 206 3.87 25.39 2.49
CA GLY A 206 5.19 24.72 2.61
C GLY A 206 6.17 25.06 1.48
N GLY A 207 5.88 26.16 0.78
CA GLY A 207 6.77 26.80 -0.18
C GLY A 207 7.19 25.87 -1.32
N TRP A 208 8.46 25.92 -1.68
CA TRP A 208 9.02 25.18 -2.82
C TRP A 208 8.89 23.66 -2.70
N VAL A 209 8.80 23.12 -1.48
CA VAL A 209 8.77 21.67 -1.21
C VAL A 209 7.47 21.03 -1.69
N THR A 210 6.35 21.76 -1.66
CA THR A 210 5.02 21.26 -2.05
C THR A 210 4.53 21.82 -3.38
N SER A 211 5.13 22.93 -3.83
CA SER A 211 4.73 23.64 -5.04
C SER A 211 4.79 22.77 -6.31
N TRP A 212 5.71 21.80 -6.38
CA TRP A 212 5.82 20.91 -7.54
C TRP A 212 4.62 19.98 -7.72
N LEU A 213 3.80 19.75 -6.68
CA LEU A 213 2.60 18.92 -6.76
C LEU A 213 1.57 19.48 -7.76
N TRP A 214 1.65 20.77 -8.08
CA TRP A 214 0.80 21.42 -9.10
C TRP A 214 1.05 20.91 -10.52
N PHE A 215 2.19 20.28 -10.79
CA PHE A 215 2.44 19.65 -12.09
C PHE A 215 1.62 18.37 -12.28
N LEU A 216 1.21 17.69 -11.20
CA LEU A 216 0.36 16.50 -11.28
C LEU A 216 -1.08 16.83 -11.72
N ILE A 217 -1.50 18.10 -11.67
CA ILE A 217 -2.82 18.55 -12.13
C ILE A 217 -2.93 18.59 -13.66
N ILE A 218 -1.80 18.73 -14.37
CA ILE A 218 -1.76 18.79 -15.84
C ILE A 218 -2.39 17.54 -16.48
N PRO A 219 -1.91 16.31 -16.20
CA PRO A 219 -2.52 15.10 -16.77
C PRO A 219 -3.96 14.87 -16.29
N LEU A 220 -4.30 15.29 -15.08
CA LEU A 220 -5.66 15.17 -14.54
C LEU A 220 -6.65 16.04 -15.32
N TYR A 221 -6.29 17.28 -15.60
CA TYR A 221 -7.14 18.19 -16.36
C TYR A 221 -7.50 17.63 -17.74
N TYR A 222 -6.49 17.24 -18.53
CA TYR A 222 -6.71 16.75 -19.89
C TYR A 222 -7.48 15.42 -19.90
N THR A 223 -7.22 14.52 -18.96
CA THR A 223 -7.94 13.24 -18.89
C THR A 223 -9.38 13.41 -18.43
N THR A 224 -9.67 14.36 -17.53
CA THR A 224 -11.04 14.74 -17.17
C THR A 224 -11.80 15.35 -18.34
N VAL A 225 -11.21 16.30 -19.07
CA VAL A 225 -11.84 16.90 -20.26
C VAL A 225 -12.14 15.83 -21.31
N LYS A 226 -11.19 14.91 -21.55
CA LYS A 226 -11.35 13.81 -22.52
C LYS A 226 -12.41 12.79 -22.07
N ALA A 227 -12.48 12.47 -20.78
CA ALA A 227 -13.49 11.58 -20.20
C ALA A 227 -14.90 12.16 -20.35
N ILE A 228 -15.09 13.46 -20.12
CA ILE A 228 -16.36 14.16 -20.29
C ILE A 228 -16.80 14.12 -21.75
N GLN A 229 -15.89 14.36 -22.69
CA GLN A 229 -16.20 14.38 -24.12
C GLN A 229 -16.58 13.02 -24.67
N LYS A 230 -15.84 11.98 -24.30
CA LYS A 230 -16.07 10.62 -24.78
C LYS A 230 -17.15 9.88 -23.99
N LYS A 231 -17.75 10.51 -22.96
CA LYS A 231 -18.70 9.90 -22.02
C LYS A 231 -18.20 8.57 -21.43
N LYS A 232 -16.87 8.44 -21.27
CA LYS A 232 -16.20 7.25 -20.74
C LYS A 232 -15.39 7.60 -19.51
N VAL A 233 -15.79 7.07 -18.36
CA VAL A 233 -15.17 7.31 -17.06
C VAL A 233 -13.80 6.63 -16.96
N ASN A 234 -13.61 5.50 -17.65
CA ASN A 234 -12.35 4.74 -17.64
C ASN A 234 -11.14 5.52 -18.19
N ILE A 235 -11.37 6.61 -18.92
CA ILE A 235 -10.30 7.48 -19.46
C ILE A 235 -9.65 8.34 -18.36
N PHE A 236 -10.31 8.53 -17.22
CA PHE A 236 -9.78 9.36 -16.13
C PHE A 236 -8.52 8.73 -15.50
N CYS A 237 -7.47 9.54 -15.32
CA CYS A 237 -6.20 9.09 -14.74
C CYS A 237 -6.26 9.07 -13.21
N TYR A 238 -7.03 8.12 -12.68
CA TYR A 238 -7.22 7.95 -11.24
C TYR A 238 -5.93 7.66 -10.44
N PRO A 239 -4.92 6.90 -10.94
CA PRO A 239 -3.66 6.69 -10.22
C PRO A 239 -2.90 7.98 -9.92
N VAL A 240 -2.87 8.92 -10.87
CA VAL A 240 -2.20 10.23 -10.68
C VAL A 240 -2.97 11.07 -9.66
N PHE A 241 -4.31 10.98 -9.68
CA PHE A 241 -5.16 11.65 -8.70
C PHE A 241 -4.88 11.16 -7.28
N ILE A 242 -4.86 9.84 -7.08
CA ILE A 242 -4.55 9.24 -5.78
C ILE A 242 -3.12 9.53 -5.33
N THR A 243 -2.16 9.51 -6.25
CA THR A 243 -0.77 9.88 -5.94
C THR A 243 -0.67 11.33 -5.47
N TRP A 244 -1.36 12.25 -6.16
CA TRP A 244 -1.43 13.65 -5.75
C TRP A 244 -2.06 13.81 -4.36
N VAL A 245 -3.18 13.15 -4.10
CA VAL A 245 -3.85 13.15 -2.77
C VAL A 245 -2.94 12.57 -1.68
N TYR A 246 -2.27 11.45 -1.96
CA TYR A 246 -1.35 10.79 -1.02
C TYR A 246 -0.16 11.70 -0.65
N LEU A 247 0.43 12.37 -1.64
CA LEU A 247 1.57 13.27 -1.41
C LEU A 247 1.16 14.55 -0.67
N VAL A 248 0.02 15.16 -1.03
CA VAL A 248 -0.51 16.31 -0.30
C VAL A 248 -0.76 15.93 1.16
N LEU A 249 -1.41 14.79 1.41
CA LEU A 249 -1.73 14.36 2.77
C LEU A 249 -0.48 13.94 3.56
N GLY A 250 0.46 13.22 2.94
CA GLY A 250 1.72 12.82 3.56
C GLY A 250 2.58 14.02 3.97
N LEU A 251 2.68 15.04 3.12
CA LEU A 251 3.46 16.25 3.41
C LEU A 251 2.79 17.18 4.43
N TYR A 252 1.45 17.21 4.48
CA TYR A 252 0.70 18.06 5.41
C TYR A 252 0.48 17.48 6.80
N THR A 253 0.17 16.18 6.85
CA THR A 253 -0.27 15.52 8.08
C THR A 253 0.82 14.63 8.66
N ASN A 254 1.92 14.40 7.94
CA ASN A 254 2.99 13.45 8.27
C ASN A 254 2.50 12.00 8.48
N LEU A 255 1.29 11.68 8.00
CA LEU A 255 0.64 10.37 8.14
C LEU A 255 0.88 9.51 6.89
N TRP A 256 2.05 8.89 6.81
CA TRP A 256 2.36 8.02 5.66
C TRP A 256 1.72 6.63 5.78
N HIS A 257 1.50 6.13 6.99
CA HIS A 257 1.28 4.70 7.26
C HIS A 257 -0.15 4.18 7.49
N PRO A 258 -1.21 5.00 7.37
CA PRO A 258 -2.51 4.49 6.91
C PRO A 258 -2.82 4.86 5.45
N MET A 259 -2.14 5.88 4.91
CA MET A 259 -2.55 6.51 3.65
C MET A 259 -2.12 5.76 2.39
N TRP A 260 -1.19 4.80 2.50
CA TRP A 260 -0.87 3.90 1.39
C TRP A 260 -2.07 3.03 0.98
N LEU A 261 -3.04 2.82 1.87
CA LEU A 261 -4.29 2.11 1.56
C LEU A 261 -5.11 2.82 0.46
N LEU A 262 -4.88 4.11 0.21
CA LEU A 262 -5.49 4.83 -0.92
C LEU A 262 -5.14 4.18 -2.26
N PHE A 263 -3.98 3.54 -2.41
CA PHE A 263 -3.63 2.87 -3.67
C PHE A 263 -4.51 1.63 -3.95
N LEU A 264 -5.13 1.04 -2.92
CA LEU A 264 -6.06 -0.08 -3.08
C LEU A 264 -7.40 0.34 -3.71
N THR A 265 -7.68 1.65 -3.82
CA THR A 265 -8.89 2.13 -4.51
C THR A 265 -8.72 2.15 -6.03
N ILE A 266 -7.49 2.04 -6.55
CA ILE A 266 -7.22 2.06 -7.99
C ILE A 266 -7.95 0.92 -8.71
N PRO A 267 -7.83 -0.36 -8.30
CA PRO A 267 -8.57 -1.45 -8.93
C PRO A 267 -10.10 -1.28 -8.82
N LEU A 268 -10.59 -0.80 -7.68
CA LEU A 268 -12.01 -0.61 -7.42
C LEU A 268 -12.62 0.48 -8.32
N PHE A 269 -11.91 1.59 -8.51
CA PHE A 269 -12.35 2.67 -9.38
C PHE A 269 -12.53 2.18 -10.82
N TYR A 270 -11.54 1.48 -11.38
CA TYR A 270 -11.62 0.99 -12.76
C TYR A 270 -12.67 -0.09 -12.95
N TYR A 271 -12.89 -0.93 -11.93
CA TYR A 271 -14.00 -1.88 -11.92
C TYR A 271 -15.36 -1.18 -12.02
N ILE A 272 -15.60 -0.16 -11.19
CA ILE A 272 -16.84 0.63 -11.20
C ILE A 272 -16.98 1.42 -12.52
N ALA A 273 -15.88 2.02 -13.00
CA ALA A 273 -15.85 2.77 -14.25
C ALA A 273 -16.28 1.90 -15.44
N ASN A 274 -15.82 0.65 -15.52
CA ASN A 274 -16.23 -0.28 -16.55
C ASN A 274 -17.73 -0.60 -16.51
N ILE A 275 -18.33 -0.75 -15.32
CA ILE A 275 -19.77 -0.99 -15.16
C ILE A 275 -20.60 0.22 -15.60
N ILE A 276 -20.12 1.43 -15.33
CA ILE A 276 -20.78 2.66 -15.74
C ILE A 276 -20.66 2.84 -17.25
N ASP A 277 -19.47 2.63 -17.81
CA ASP A 277 -19.22 2.77 -19.25
C ASP A 277 -20.01 1.72 -20.05
N SER A 278 -20.19 0.49 -19.53
CA SER A 278 -21.01 -0.54 -20.19
C SER A 278 -22.52 -0.22 -20.19
N LYS A 279 -23.00 0.58 -19.23
CA LYS A 279 -24.41 1.00 -19.17
C LYS A 279 -24.73 2.17 -20.09
N ASN A 280 -23.76 3.04 -20.36
CA ASN A 280 -23.94 4.24 -21.18
C ASN A 280 -23.79 3.98 -22.69
N HIS A 281 -23.25 2.82 -23.06
CA HIS A 281 -23.07 2.40 -24.44
C HIS A 281 -23.44 0.91 -24.59
N PRO A 282 -24.73 0.54 -24.71
CA PRO A 282 -25.09 -0.79 -25.19
C PRO A 282 -24.48 -0.98 -26.59
N GLN A 283 -23.85 -2.15 -26.83
CA GLN A 283 -23.29 -2.50 -28.12
C GLN A 283 -24.39 -2.39 -29.20
N GLU A 284 -24.20 -1.51 -30.17
CA GLU A 284 -25.00 -1.54 -31.40
C GLU A 284 -24.52 -2.74 -32.23
N ASP A 285 -25.22 -3.86 -32.09
CA ASP A 285 -25.12 -4.96 -33.04
C ASP A 285 -25.61 -4.42 -34.40
N ILE A 286 -24.70 -4.31 -35.37
CA ILE A 286 -25.01 -3.90 -36.73
C ILE A 286 -25.83 -5.01 -37.39
N ASN A 287 -27.15 -4.93 -37.30
CA ASN A 287 -28.05 -5.66 -38.19
C ASN A 287 -28.33 -4.79 -39.42
N ILE A 288 -27.90 -5.29 -40.58
CA ILE A 288 -28.33 -4.77 -41.88
C ILE A 288 -29.76 -5.26 -42.09
N GLU A 289 -30.74 -4.37 -41.99
CA GLU A 289 -32.07 -4.61 -42.58
C GLU A 289 -32.66 -3.31 -43.11
N GLN A 290 -33.25 -3.43 -44.29
CA GLN A 290 -33.88 -2.35 -45.06
C GLN A 290 -35.18 -1.85 -44.41
N ASP A 291 -35.55 -0.67 -44.88
CA ASP A 291 -36.87 -0.04 -44.86
C ASP A 291 -37.19 0.97 -43.75
N GLY A 292 -37.72 2.09 -44.24
CA GLY A 292 -37.79 3.35 -43.53
C GLY A 292 -38.80 3.39 -42.41
N TYR A 293 -38.42 4.11 -41.35
CA TYR A 293 -39.36 4.88 -40.55
C TYR A 293 -38.61 6.05 -39.90
N SER A 294 -39.19 7.24 -40.02
CA SER A 294 -38.71 8.45 -39.35
C SER A 294 -38.91 8.32 -37.83
N ALA A 295 -37.82 8.31 -37.05
CA ALA A 295 -37.89 8.46 -35.61
C ALA A 295 -37.55 9.91 -35.23
N THR A 296 -38.52 10.59 -34.62
CA THR A 296 -38.35 11.88 -33.95
C THR A 296 -37.35 11.73 -32.80
N VAL A 297 -36.26 12.50 -32.85
CA VAL A 297 -35.27 12.60 -31.76
C VAL A 297 -35.84 13.50 -30.66
N GLU A 298 -36.23 12.91 -29.52
CA GLU A 298 -36.42 13.69 -28.29
C GLU A 298 -35.06 14.17 -27.75
N PRO A 299 -34.92 15.44 -27.33
CA PRO A 299 -33.67 15.92 -26.79
C PRO A 299 -33.53 15.54 -25.31
N GLU A 300 -32.33 15.06 -24.97
CA GLU A 300 -31.57 15.54 -23.81
C GLU A 300 -32.16 15.24 -22.41
N LYS A 301 -32.09 13.97 -21.96
CA LYS A 301 -32.20 13.63 -20.52
C LYS A 301 -31.07 12.78 -19.95
N GLU A 302 -30.34 12.01 -20.75
CA GLU A 302 -29.28 11.11 -20.24
C GLU A 302 -27.96 11.81 -19.87
N SER A 303 -27.67 12.99 -20.43
CA SER A 303 -26.46 13.76 -20.11
C SER A 303 -26.42 14.20 -18.64
N HIS A 304 -27.59 14.43 -18.04
CA HIS A 304 -27.72 14.84 -16.65
C HIS A 304 -27.41 13.71 -15.68
N ILE A 305 -27.76 12.46 -15.99
CA ILE A 305 -27.49 11.32 -15.11
C ILE A 305 -25.98 11.08 -15.03
N PHE A 306 -25.28 11.07 -16.17
CA PHE A 306 -23.83 10.87 -16.19
C PHE A 306 -23.05 11.97 -15.44
N ARG A 307 -23.42 13.24 -15.69
CA ARG A 307 -22.82 14.39 -15.00
C ARG A 307 -23.12 14.38 -13.51
N ASN A 308 -24.36 14.06 -13.13
CA ASN A 308 -24.77 13.98 -11.73
C ASN A 308 -24.16 12.78 -11.03
N THR A 309 -23.97 11.62 -11.67
CA THR A 309 -23.32 10.47 -11.04
C THR A 309 -21.82 10.73 -10.79
N ILE A 310 -21.10 11.36 -11.73
CA ILE A 310 -19.69 11.74 -11.51
C ILE A 310 -19.58 12.80 -10.41
N ILE A 311 -20.48 13.78 -10.39
CA ILE A 311 -20.50 14.82 -9.35
C ILE A 311 -20.93 14.23 -8.00
N ILE A 312 -21.90 13.31 -7.95
CA ILE A 312 -22.38 12.70 -6.71
C ILE A 312 -21.35 11.73 -6.16
N VAL A 313 -20.74 10.86 -6.97
CA VAL A 313 -19.67 9.96 -6.52
C VAL A 313 -18.44 10.77 -6.13
N GLY A 314 -18.05 11.77 -6.93
CA GLY A 314 -16.97 12.69 -6.61
C GLY A 314 -17.24 13.53 -5.35
N SER A 315 -18.47 13.99 -5.13
CA SER A 315 -18.84 14.81 -3.96
C SER A 315 -19.08 13.99 -2.71
N ILE A 316 -19.61 12.77 -2.80
CA ILE A 316 -19.71 11.84 -1.67
C ILE A 316 -18.31 11.41 -1.25
N PHE A 317 -17.41 11.13 -2.21
CA PHE A 317 -16.04 10.75 -1.92
C PHE A 317 -15.21 11.93 -1.42
N CYS A 318 -15.40 13.13 -1.99
CA CYS A 318 -14.77 14.36 -1.52
C CYS A 318 -15.33 14.80 -0.16
N ALA A 319 -16.63 14.64 0.11
CA ALA A 319 -17.22 14.88 1.44
C ALA A 319 -16.73 13.86 2.46
N PHE A 320 -16.57 12.59 2.09
CA PHE A 320 -15.97 11.57 2.93
C PHE A 320 -14.49 11.89 3.23
N LEU A 321 -13.72 12.32 2.23
CA LEU A 321 -12.35 12.79 2.38
C LEU A 321 -12.27 14.10 3.18
N LEU A 322 -13.24 14.99 3.05
CA LEU A 322 -13.30 16.28 3.75
C LEU A 322 -13.76 16.08 5.20
N ILE A 323 -14.56 15.06 5.49
CA ILE A 323 -14.82 14.56 6.85
C ILE A 323 -13.54 13.95 7.45
N LEU A 324 -12.73 13.24 6.66
CA LEU A 324 -11.40 12.74 7.06
C LEU A 324 -10.33 13.85 7.15
N CYS A 325 -10.50 14.98 6.45
CA CYS A 325 -9.57 16.12 6.47
C CYS A 325 -9.95 17.17 7.53
N ILE A 326 -11.25 17.43 7.77
CA ILE A 326 -11.71 18.25 8.90
C ILE A 326 -11.31 17.55 10.20
N SER A 327 -11.42 16.23 10.27
CA SER A 327 -10.91 15.49 11.42
C SER A 327 -9.40 15.67 11.61
N SER A 328 -8.61 15.88 10.55
CA SER A 328 -7.16 16.21 10.63
C SER A 328 -6.83 17.61 11.19
N VAL A 329 -7.71 18.59 11.01
CA VAL A 329 -7.56 19.96 11.55
C VAL A 329 -8.06 20.06 12.99
N PHE A 330 -8.97 19.16 13.41
CA PHE A 330 -9.53 19.09 14.76
C PHE A 330 -9.02 17.89 15.58
N GLY A 331 -7.75 17.52 15.43
CA GLY A 331 -7.13 16.52 16.30
C GLY A 331 -7.24 16.96 17.76
N GLN A 332 -8.13 16.31 18.53
CA GLN A 332 -8.24 16.59 19.96
C GLN A 332 -7.10 15.88 20.67
N ASN A 333 -6.09 16.64 21.07
CA ASN A 333 -5.05 16.14 21.96
C ASN A 333 -5.57 16.23 23.39
N GLY A 334 -5.73 15.08 24.04
CA GLY A 334 -6.20 14.99 25.41
C GLY A 334 -5.29 14.11 26.24
N LYS A 335 -4.77 14.66 27.33
CA LYS A 335 -4.14 13.88 28.40
C LYS A 335 -5.07 13.87 29.60
N PHE A 336 -5.40 12.69 30.09
CA PHE A 336 -6.22 12.49 31.27
C PHE A 336 -5.44 11.63 32.26
N THR A 337 -5.16 12.18 33.42
CA THR A 337 -4.61 11.45 34.56
C THR A 337 -5.65 11.48 35.66
N ARG A 338 -6.05 10.31 36.12
CA ARG A 338 -6.93 10.17 37.28
C ARG A 338 -6.27 9.32 38.33
N ILE A 339 -6.03 9.93 39.48
CA ILE A 339 -5.53 9.22 40.66
C ILE A 339 -6.73 8.95 41.56
N THR A 340 -6.96 7.67 41.86
CA THR A 340 -7.97 7.25 42.81
C THR A 340 -7.28 6.60 44.00
N LYS A 341 -7.38 7.25 45.16
CA LYS A 341 -6.82 6.73 46.42
C LYS A 341 -7.83 5.78 47.06
N PHE A 342 -7.33 4.66 47.58
CA PHE A 342 -8.09 3.75 48.41
C PHE A 342 -7.64 3.97 49.84
N ASN A 343 -8.53 4.51 50.67
CA ASN A 343 -8.27 4.54 52.10
C ASN A 343 -8.61 3.15 52.66
N CYS A 344 -7.58 2.32 52.81
CA CYS A 344 -7.69 1.06 53.49
C CYS A 344 -7.75 1.33 55.01
N ASN A 345 -8.95 1.43 55.55
CA ASN A 345 -9.13 1.43 57.00
C ASN A 345 -8.57 0.11 57.56
N ALA A 346 -7.91 0.18 58.72
CA ALA A 346 -7.12 -0.87 59.37
C ALA A 346 -7.81 -2.23 59.64
N ASN A 347 -9.09 -2.39 59.28
CA ASN A 347 -9.87 -3.61 59.47
C ASN A 347 -10.24 -4.35 58.16
N ASP A 348 -10.04 -3.77 56.97
CA ASP A 348 -10.56 -4.30 55.69
C ASP A 348 -9.49 -4.36 54.58
N GLY A 349 -8.33 -4.99 54.85
CA GLY A 349 -7.23 -5.14 53.88
C GLY A 349 -7.63 -5.50 52.46
N ILE A 350 -6.84 -5.06 51.46
CA ILE A 350 -7.09 -5.47 50.08
C ILE A 350 -6.73 -6.95 49.96
N HIS A 351 -7.75 -7.73 49.71
CA HIS A 351 -7.78 -9.17 49.86
C HIS A 351 -7.96 -9.86 48.52
N THR A 352 -8.80 -9.29 47.68
CA THR A 352 -8.95 -9.67 46.28
C THR A 352 -8.93 -8.43 45.41
N ILE A 353 -8.12 -8.46 44.37
CA ILE A 353 -8.15 -7.47 43.30
C ILE A 353 -8.67 -8.17 42.04
N ASP A 354 -9.84 -7.76 41.53
CA ASP A 354 -10.34 -8.19 40.23
C ASP A 354 -10.20 -7.02 39.25
N LEU A 355 -9.19 -7.09 38.39
CA LEU A 355 -8.93 -6.08 37.37
C LEU A 355 -9.54 -6.52 36.05
N LYS A 356 -10.44 -5.71 35.48
CA LYS A 356 -10.92 -5.87 34.10
C LYS A 356 -10.44 -4.71 33.26
N ASN A 357 -9.51 -4.97 32.35
CA ASN A 357 -9.00 -3.99 31.40
C ASN A 357 -9.36 -4.36 29.95
N GLY A 358 -9.84 -3.41 29.17
CA GLY A 358 -10.14 -3.64 27.74
C GLY A 358 -8.87 -3.60 26.89
N SER A 359 -8.12 -2.51 27.02
CA SER A 359 -6.85 -2.28 26.33
C SER A 359 -5.93 -1.39 27.16
N GLY A 360 -4.62 -1.64 27.10
CA GLY A 360 -3.61 -0.82 27.73
C GLY A 360 -2.76 -1.56 28.76
N ASP A 361 -1.65 -0.94 29.13
CA ASP A 361 -0.66 -1.52 30.03
C ASP A 361 -1.14 -1.43 31.48
N VAL A 362 -0.84 -2.47 32.25
CA VAL A 362 -1.14 -2.57 33.67
C VAL A 362 0.16 -2.84 34.40
N ASN A 363 0.51 -1.94 35.31
CA ASN A 363 1.74 -2.04 36.07
C ASN A 363 1.43 -2.07 37.57
N PHE A 364 2.03 -3.02 38.26
CA PHE A 364 1.89 -3.15 39.71
C PHE A 364 3.18 -2.70 40.40
N TYR A 365 3.03 -1.82 41.39
CA TYR A 365 4.11 -1.25 42.18
C TYR A 365 3.81 -1.38 43.66
N LYS A 366 4.88 -1.47 44.46
CA LYS A 366 4.79 -1.23 45.89
C LYS A 366 4.52 0.25 46.14
N SER A 367 3.55 0.58 46.97
CA SER A 367 3.20 1.96 47.28
C SER A 367 4.32 2.59 48.11
N PRO A 368 4.81 3.79 47.75
CA PRO A 368 5.73 4.56 48.60
C PRO A 368 5.02 5.24 49.78
N THR A 369 3.69 5.10 49.87
CA THR A 369 2.84 5.73 50.89
C THR A 369 2.09 4.68 51.70
N ASP A 370 1.55 5.08 52.84
CA ASP A 370 0.77 4.21 53.73
C ASP A 370 -0.61 3.82 53.18
N TYR A 371 -0.97 4.31 51.99
CA TYR A 371 -2.23 3.97 51.33
C TYR A 371 -1.99 3.38 49.94
N SER A 372 -2.91 2.52 49.53
CA SER A 372 -2.95 2.01 48.17
C SER A 372 -3.66 3.00 47.25
N TYR A 373 -3.17 3.19 46.03
CA TYR A 373 -3.81 4.07 45.05
C TYR A 373 -3.62 3.53 43.64
N ILE A 374 -4.53 3.92 42.75
CA ILE A 374 -4.43 3.63 41.33
C ILE A 374 -4.27 4.94 40.60
N GLU A 375 -3.30 4.98 39.72
CA GLU A 375 -3.11 6.04 38.75
C GLU A 375 -3.49 5.48 37.39
N TYR A 376 -4.60 6.00 36.85
CA TYR A 376 -5.03 5.71 35.50
C TYR A 376 -4.60 6.87 34.60
N ASN A 377 -3.70 6.57 33.67
CA ASN A 377 -3.20 7.49 32.68
C ASN A 377 -3.77 7.11 31.32
N CYS A 378 -4.43 8.05 30.67
CA CYS A 378 -4.84 7.90 29.28
C CYS A 378 -4.36 9.09 28.48
N GLU A 379 -3.61 8.80 27.42
CA GLU A 379 -3.24 9.77 26.41
C GLU A 379 -3.94 9.40 25.11
N TYR A 380 -4.62 10.38 24.54
CA TYR A 380 -5.28 10.24 23.26
C TYR A 380 -4.74 11.26 22.29
N ARG A 381 -4.34 10.75 21.11
CA ARG A 381 -4.10 11.53 19.91
C ARG A 381 -4.81 10.85 18.76
N GLY A 382 -5.92 11.44 18.33
CA GLY A 382 -6.66 10.95 17.18
C GLY A 382 -7.66 11.97 16.65
N TYR A 383 -8.18 11.65 15.48
CA TYR A 383 -8.99 12.58 14.67
C TYR A 383 -10.49 12.47 14.94
N LEU A 384 -10.94 11.32 15.44
CA LEU A 384 -12.29 11.10 15.97
C LEU A 384 -12.16 10.25 17.24
N GLY A 385 -12.71 10.74 18.35
CA GLY A 385 -12.79 9.99 19.61
C GLY A 385 -13.32 10.81 20.77
N SER A 386 -14.08 10.17 21.65
CA SER A 386 -14.49 10.74 22.94
C SER A 386 -13.76 9.99 24.03
N LEU A 387 -13.12 10.70 24.96
CA LEU A 387 -12.60 10.02 26.14
C LEU A 387 -13.76 9.76 27.09
N ASN A 388 -14.15 8.50 27.29
CA ASN A 388 -15.01 8.18 28.40
C ASN A 388 -14.19 8.34 29.69
N LYS A 389 -14.47 9.38 30.46
CA LYS A 389 -13.78 9.71 31.72
C LYS A 389 -14.21 8.79 32.87
N ASP A 390 -15.19 7.91 32.64
CA ASP A 390 -15.75 7.01 33.62
C ASP A 390 -14.93 5.72 33.73
N THR A 391 -13.70 5.80 34.25
CA THR A 391 -13.13 4.63 34.93
C THR A 391 -14.05 4.32 36.11
N LYS A 392 -14.96 3.35 35.95
CA LYS A 392 -15.84 2.91 37.03
C LYS A 392 -15.01 2.08 38.02
N LEU A 393 -14.47 2.77 39.02
CA LEU A 393 -13.94 2.15 40.21
C LEU A 393 -15.12 1.56 40.98
N THR A 394 -15.41 0.28 40.77
CA THR A 394 -16.71 -0.28 41.12
C THR A 394 -16.59 -1.02 42.45
N LYS A 395 -16.93 -0.34 43.55
CA LYS A 395 -17.17 -0.89 44.90
C LYS A 395 -15.93 -1.39 45.65
N TYR A 396 -15.73 -0.80 46.83
CA TYR A 396 -14.96 -1.35 47.94
C TYR A 396 -15.95 -1.95 48.94
N TYR A 397 -15.80 -3.23 49.25
CA TYR A 397 -16.58 -3.87 50.30
C TYR A 397 -15.75 -4.98 50.96
N ALA A 398 -15.54 -4.89 52.28
CA ALA A 398 -14.94 -5.95 53.10
C ALA A 398 -13.62 -6.53 52.52
N GLY A 399 -12.72 -5.66 52.05
CA GLY A 399 -11.43 -6.05 51.48
C GLY A 399 -11.43 -6.49 50.00
N PHE A 400 -12.59 -6.61 49.36
CA PHE A 400 -12.68 -6.84 47.91
C PHE A 400 -12.54 -5.52 47.15
N VAL A 401 -11.61 -5.46 46.21
CA VAL A 401 -11.41 -4.33 45.31
C VAL A 401 -11.67 -4.79 43.88
N ASN A 402 -12.81 -4.37 43.31
CA ASN A 402 -13.03 -4.55 41.88
C ASN A 402 -12.56 -3.29 41.14
N ILE A 403 -11.54 -3.48 40.31
CA ILE A 403 -11.04 -2.43 39.44
C ILE A 403 -11.55 -2.77 38.05
N THR A 404 -12.62 -2.11 37.63
CA THR A 404 -13.02 -2.16 36.23
C THR A 404 -12.41 -0.96 35.52
N ALA A 405 -11.22 -1.15 34.95
CA ALA A 405 -10.61 -0.21 34.01
C ALA A 405 -11.24 -0.46 32.62
N ASN A 406 -12.54 -0.15 32.49
CA ASN A 406 -13.23 -0.30 31.22
C ASN A 406 -13.41 1.08 30.56
N PRO A 407 -12.58 1.42 29.56
CA PRO A 407 -12.74 2.62 28.73
C PRO A 407 -13.80 2.37 27.65
N ASN A 408 -15.00 1.86 27.96
CA ASN A 408 -16.04 1.77 26.92
C ASN A 408 -16.54 3.18 26.60
N SER A 409 -15.85 3.89 25.70
CA SER A 409 -16.39 4.53 24.50
C SER A 409 -15.46 5.63 23.95
N GLY A 410 -14.18 5.31 23.77
CA GLY A 410 -13.35 6.05 22.82
C GLY A 410 -13.14 5.20 21.57
N PHE A 411 -13.82 5.53 20.49
CA PHE A 411 -13.41 5.05 19.18
C PHE A 411 -12.25 5.95 18.73
N CYS A 412 -11.11 5.39 18.32
CA CYS A 412 -10.08 6.15 17.61
C CYS A 412 -10.00 5.64 16.20
N LEU A 413 -10.50 6.41 15.25
CA LEU A 413 -10.12 6.23 13.86
C LEU A 413 -8.84 7.03 13.62
N PHE A 414 -7.82 6.33 13.14
CA PHE A 414 -6.56 6.93 12.69
C PHE A 414 -5.84 7.75 13.78
N GLY A 415 -5.47 7.10 14.88
CA GLY A 415 -4.69 7.70 15.95
C GLY A 415 -4.25 6.66 16.98
N TYR A 416 -3.57 7.10 18.03
CA TYR A 416 -3.07 6.22 19.09
C TYR A 416 -3.79 6.52 20.42
N PHE A 417 -4.26 5.46 21.06
CA PHE A 417 -4.72 5.47 22.44
C PHE A 417 -3.64 4.81 23.30
N ASN A 418 -2.97 5.60 24.15
CA ASN A 418 -2.18 5.03 25.23
C ASN A 418 -3.03 4.94 26.49
N GLN A 419 -3.06 3.78 27.10
CA GLN A 419 -3.71 3.59 28.39
C GLN A 419 -2.74 2.86 29.28
N THR A 420 -2.49 3.42 30.45
CA THR A 420 -1.61 2.84 31.46
C THR A 420 -2.31 2.91 32.80
N THR A 421 -2.51 1.76 33.42
CA THR A 421 -3.05 1.63 34.77
C THR A 421 -1.92 1.24 35.71
N ASN A 422 -1.42 2.20 36.48
CA ASN A 422 -0.44 1.95 37.52
C ASN A 422 -1.16 1.71 38.85
N ILE A 423 -0.95 0.56 39.46
CA ILE A 423 -1.57 0.13 40.71
C ILE A 423 -0.48 0.09 41.79
N TYR A 424 -0.63 0.93 42.81
CA TYR A 424 0.30 1.03 43.94
C TYR A 424 -0.35 0.43 45.17
N LEU A 425 0.25 -0.64 45.73
CA LEU A 425 -0.25 -1.34 46.92
C LEU A 425 0.68 -1.13 48.12
N ALA A 426 0.15 -0.63 49.23
CA ALA A 426 0.90 -0.45 50.48
C ALA A 426 1.07 -1.79 51.24
N ASP A 427 2.17 -1.92 51.98
CA ASP A 427 2.51 -3.13 52.75
C ASP A 427 1.51 -3.41 53.89
N ASP A 428 1.00 -2.35 54.52
CA ASP A 428 0.32 -2.42 55.81
C ASP A 428 -1.21 -2.22 55.72
N VAL A 429 -1.92 -3.30 55.39
CA VAL A 429 -3.32 -3.40 55.80
C VAL A 429 -3.57 -4.69 56.57
N TYR A 430 -3.04 -4.76 57.80
CA TYR A 430 -3.38 -5.85 58.71
C TYR A 430 -3.45 -5.43 60.20
N TYR A 431 -4.56 -5.89 60.82
CA TYR A 431 -4.89 -6.09 62.23
C TYR A 431 -5.29 -4.90 63.13
N LYS A 432 -6.60 -4.85 63.42
CA LYS A 432 -7.09 -4.92 64.81
C LYS A 432 -8.32 -5.83 64.93
N TYR A 433 -8.07 -7.12 65.18
CA TYR A 433 -9.11 -8.07 65.58
C TYR A 433 -9.59 -7.73 67.01
N ASP A 434 -10.84 -7.31 67.14
CA ASP A 434 -11.54 -7.22 68.43
C ASP A 434 -12.27 -8.55 68.68
N LYS A 435 -11.72 -9.36 69.60
CA LYS A 435 -12.29 -10.66 70.04
C LYS A 435 -13.70 -10.56 70.62
N SER A 436 -14.24 -9.36 70.86
CA SER A 436 -15.55 -9.17 71.50
C SER A 436 -16.75 -9.24 70.53
N LYS A 437 -16.55 -9.20 69.21
CA LYS A 437 -17.65 -9.20 68.24
C LYS A 437 -17.76 -10.53 67.49
N LYS A 438 -18.61 -11.43 68.00
CA LYS A 438 -19.11 -12.62 67.28
C LYS A 438 -20.09 -12.20 66.18
N SER A 439 -19.61 -11.81 65.01
CA SER A 439 -20.35 -11.94 63.75
C SER A 439 -19.45 -11.68 62.54
N SER A 440 -19.58 -12.51 61.50
CA SER A 440 -19.08 -12.39 60.10
C SER A 440 -17.58 -12.66 59.80
N SER A 441 -17.38 -13.70 58.97
CA SER A 441 -16.25 -14.01 58.06
C SER A 441 -14.81 -13.77 58.54
N VAL A 442 -14.14 -14.85 58.95
CA VAL A 442 -12.70 -14.88 59.26
C VAL A 442 -11.91 -14.79 57.96
N TYR A 443 -11.13 -13.72 57.80
CA TYR A 443 -10.13 -13.60 56.73
C TYR A 443 -8.84 -14.31 57.15
N ASP A 444 -8.31 -15.18 56.30
CA ASP A 444 -7.16 -16.05 56.60
C ASP A 444 -5.79 -15.37 56.40
N GLY A 445 -5.79 -14.15 55.86
CA GLY A 445 -4.60 -13.36 55.56
C GLY A 445 -4.05 -13.55 54.14
N THR A 446 -4.60 -14.50 53.36
CA THR A 446 -4.14 -14.83 52.01
C THR A 446 -4.52 -13.71 51.03
N LYS A 447 -3.61 -13.22 50.19
CA LYS A 447 -3.91 -12.20 49.17
C LYS A 447 -4.12 -12.83 47.79
N TYR A 448 -5.20 -12.43 47.12
CA TYR A 448 -5.58 -12.91 45.79
C TYR A 448 -5.57 -11.76 44.77
N LEU A 449 -5.04 -12.01 43.58
CA LEU A 449 -5.07 -11.07 42.46
C LEU A 449 -5.55 -11.80 41.20
N THR A 450 -6.68 -11.36 40.67
CA THR A 450 -7.21 -11.80 39.38
C THR A 450 -7.13 -10.64 38.40
N ILE A 451 -6.44 -10.85 37.29
CA ILE A 451 -6.30 -9.88 36.21
C ILE A 451 -6.95 -10.45 34.97
N LYS A 452 -7.88 -9.70 34.39
CA LYS A 452 -8.53 -10.01 33.12
C LYS A 452 -8.30 -8.86 32.17
N THR A 453 -7.50 -9.07 31.14
CA THR A 453 -7.22 -8.02 30.14
C THR A 453 -7.45 -8.49 28.71
N GLY A 454 -8.04 -7.64 27.88
CA GLY A 454 -8.20 -7.92 26.46
C GLY A 454 -6.87 -7.79 25.71
N SER A 455 -6.23 -6.62 25.86
CA SER A 455 -4.98 -6.28 25.19
C SER A 455 -4.09 -5.37 26.04
N GLY A 456 -2.79 -5.40 25.80
CA GLY A 456 -1.79 -4.58 26.52
C GLY A 456 -0.94 -5.39 27.49
N SER A 457 0.10 -4.78 28.02
CA SER A 457 1.12 -5.51 28.79
C SER A 457 0.79 -5.53 30.28
N VAL A 458 1.05 -6.63 30.96
CA VAL A 458 0.91 -6.74 32.42
C VAL A 458 2.26 -6.93 33.05
N SER A 459 2.69 -5.99 33.90
CA SER A 459 3.98 -6.10 34.58
C SER A 459 3.87 -5.96 36.09
N MET A 460 4.56 -6.83 36.81
CA MET A 460 4.81 -6.67 38.24
C MET A 460 6.20 -6.11 38.44
N LYS A 461 6.28 -4.83 38.81
CA LYS A 461 7.55 -4.11 39.01
C LYS A 461 8.10 -4.26 40.42
N SER A 462 7.36 -4.86 41.34
CA SER A 462 7.78 -5.11 42.72
C SER A 462 7.09 -6.35 43.28
N ASP A 463 7.73 -7.05 44.23
CA ASP A 463 7.06 -8.09 45.01
C ASP A 463 6.05 -7.44 45.98
N LEU A 464 4.78 -7.74 45.77
CA LEU A 464 3.66 -7.22 46.55
C LEU A 464 3.24 -8.15 47.69
N GLY A 465 3.94 -9.28 47.86
CA GLY A 465 3.59 -10.31 48.83
C GLY A 465 2.21 -10.92 48.58
N ILE A 466 1.82 -11.07 47.31
CA ILE A 466 0.55 -11.68 46.92
C ILE A 466 0.71 -13.19 46.89
N ASN A 467 -0.22 -13.92 47.52
CA ASN A 467 -0.14 -15.37 47.58
C ASN A 467 -0.59 -16.02 46.27
N ASP A 468 -1.72 -15.61 45.72
CA ASP A 468 -2.34 -16.25 44.57
C ASP A 468 -2.58 -15.22 43.46
N ILE A 469 -1.91 -15.43 42.31
CA ILE A 469 -2.02 -14.55 41.14
C ILE A 469 -2.60 -15.35 40.00
N GLN A 470 -3.69 -14.85 39.42
CA GLN A 470 -4.29 -15.37 38.21
C GLN A 470 -4.38 -14.27 37.16
N LEU A 471 -3.90 -14.57 35.96
CA LEU A 471 -3.97 -13.70 34.81
C LEU A 471 -4.69 -14.42 33.67
N ASP A 472 -5.77 -13.82 33.18
CA ASP A 472 -6.47 -14.20 31.96
C ASP A 472 -6.30 -13.07 30.94
N MET A 473 -5.63 -13.33 29.82
CA MET A 473 -5.36 -12.33 28.79
C MET A 473 -5.64 -12.86 27.39
N SER A 474 -6.23 -12.02 26.52
CA SER A 474 -6.41 -12.41 25.11
C SER A 474 -5.13 -12.13 24.29
N SER A 475 -4.52 -10.97 24.49
CA SER A 475 -3.29 -10.57 23.79
C SER A 475 -2.42 -9.65 24.64
N GLY A 476 -1.10 -9.75 24.53
CA GLY A 476 -0.15 -8.83 25.18
C GLY A 476 1.00 -9.53 25.88
N ASP A 477 1.93 -8.76 26.43
CA ASP A 477 3.13 -9.28 27.08
C ASP A 477 3.03 -9.21 28.60
N CYS A 478 3.57 -10.22 29.27
CA CYS A 478 3.58 -10.32 30.73
C CYS A 478 5.00 -10.37 31.25
N ASP A 479 5.26 -9.64 32.33
CA ASP A 479 6.56 -9.58 33.00
C ASP A 479 6.37 -9.78 34.50
N PHE A 480 6.74 -10.96 34.98
CA PHE A 480 6.76 -11.33 36.39
C PHE A 480 8.21 -11.52 36.83
N SER A 481 8.83 -10.42 37.24
CA SER A 481 10.22 -10.38 37.66
C SER A 481 10.36 -10.23 39.18
N ASN A 482 11.26 -11.00 39.80
CA ASN A 482 11.61 -10.97 41.23
C ASN A 482 10.40 -11.16 42.16
N LEU A 483 9.56 -12.15 41.86
CA LEU A 483 8.30 -12.37 42.56
C LEU A 483 8.35 -13.62 43.46
N LYS A 484 7.76 -13.52 44.65
CA LYS A 484 7.51 -14.67 45.53
C LYS A 484 6.03 -14.79 45.82
N CYS A 485 5.42 -15.89 45.38
CA CYS A 485 4.00 -16.16 45.62
C CYS A 485 3.78 -17.63 45.99
N LYS A 486 2.56 -17.98 46.38
CA LYS A 486 2.17 -19.37 46.57
C LYS A 486 1.77 -19.99 45.23
N SER A 487 0.94 -19.30 44.45
CA SER A 487 0.53 -19.75 43.12
C SER A 487 0.55 -18.62 42.10
N LEU A 488 1.06 -18.91 40.90
CA LEU A 488 0.96 -18.06 39.72
C LEU A 488 0.31 -18.85 38.60
N ARG A 489 -0.81 -18.34 38.07
CA ARG A 489 -1.55 -18.94 36.96
C ARG A 489 -1.70 -17.94 35.83
N THR A 490 -1.20 -18.27 34.64
CA THR A 490 -1.32 -17.43 33.45
C THR A 490 -2.06 -18.18 32.34
N TYR A 491 -3.05 -17.53 31.75
CA TYR A 491 -3.83 -18.02 30.62
C TYR A 491 -3.83 -16.94 29.55
N ILE A 492 -3.08 -17.15 28.48
CA ILE A 492 -2.87 -16.16 27.42
C ILE A 492 -3.14 -16.79 26.06
N SER A 493 -3.97 -16.15 25.23
CA SER A 493 -4.17 -16.64 23.87
C SER A 493 -2.96 -16.31 22.97
N SER A 494 -2.45 -15.07 23.03
CA SER A 494 -1.29 -14.61 22.23
C SER A 494 -0.42 -13.59 22.97
N GLY A 495 0.89 -13.58 22.70
CA GLY A 495 1.88 -12.70 23.35
C GLY A 495 2.92 -13.45 24.20
N SER A 496 3.76 -12.76 24.97
CA SER A 496 4.87 -13.38 25.72
C SER A 496 4.63 -13.41 27.23
N VAL A 497 5.11 -14.47 27.90
CA VAL A 497 5.19 -14.57 29.37
C VAL A 497 6.64 -14.61 29.79
N ASN A 498 7.12 -13.55 30.41
CA ASN A 498 8.47 -13.49 30.96
C ASN A 498 8.44 -13.73 32.47
N LEU A 499 9.15 -14.74 32.93
CA LEU A 499 9.27 -15.12 34.34
C LEU A 499 10.75 -15.05 34.74
N VAL A 500 11.14 -14.08 35.57
CA VAL A 500 12.54 -13.92 35.98
C VAL A 500 12.66 -13.94 37.49
N ASN A 501 13.51 -14.79 38.06
CA ASN A 501 13.69 -14.91 39.52
C ASN A 501 12.36 -15.13 40.25
N LEU A 502 11.55 -16.07 39.78
CA LEU A 502 10.25 -16.40 40.34
C LEU A 502 10.39 -17.54 41.35
N THR A 503 9.80 -17.39 42.55
CA THR A 503 9.66 -18.50 43.51
C THR A 503 8.19 -18.73 43.83
N CYS A 504 7.70 -19.95 43.61
CA CYS A 504 6.32 -20.32 43.97
C CYS A 504 6.13 -21.78 44.37
N ASP A 505 4.99 -22.10 44.99
CA ASP A 505 4.62 -23.50 45.22
C ASP A 505 4.02 -24.11 43.95
N GLU A 506 3.17 -23.36 43.24
CA GLU A 506 2.48 -23.81 42.03
C GLU A 506 2.58 -22.78 40.90
N LEU A 507 3.27 -23.13 39.83
CA LEU A 507 3.31 -22.36 38.59
C LEU A 507 2.45 -23.07 37.53
N LYS A 508 1.44 -22.37 37.03
CA LYS A 508 0.66 -22.81 35.88
C LYS A 508 0.72 -21.80 34.75
N THR A 509 1.09 -22.26 33.57
CA THR A 509 1.19 -21.43 32.37
C THR A 509 0.43 -22.06 31.24
N ASN A 510 -0.39 -21.28 30.53
CA ASN A 510 -1.13 -21.74 29.37
C ASN A 510 -1.05 -20.68 28.29
N VAL A 511 -0.43 -21.03 27.17
CA VAL A 511 -0.26 -20.17 26.01
C VAL A 511 -0.73 -20.90 24.75
N SER A 512 -1.62 -20.26 23.98
CA SER A 512 -2.11 -20.85 22.72
C SER A 512 -1.13 -20.64 21.55
N SER A 513 -0.66 -19.42 21.30
CA SER A 513 0.21 -19.10 20.14
C SER A 513 1.29 -18.05 20.44
N GLY A 514 1.70 -17.94 21.70
CA GLY A 514 2.67 -16.98 22.22
C GLY A 514 3.98 -17.62 22.67
N SER A 515 4.82 -16.91 23.42
CA SER A 515 6.02 -17.49 24.04
C SER A 515 5.94 -17.49 25.57
N ILE A 516 6.64 -18.44 26.19
CA ILE A 516 6.87 -18.45 27.64
C ILE A 516 8.37 -18.55 27.85
N ASP A 517 8.97 -17.56 28.49
CA ASP A 517 10.40 -17.49 28.77
C ASP A 517 10.62 -17.35 30.27
N GLY A 518 11.19 -18.37 30.89
CA GLY A 518 11.45 -18.45 32.32
C GLY A 518 12.92 -18.63 32.62
N ASN A 519 13.48 -17.74 33.44
CA ASN A 519 14.85 -17.82 33.92
C ASN A 519 14.89 -17.75 35.46
N ASN A 520 15.60 -18.71 36.08
CA ASN A 520 15.71 -18.86 37.53
C ASN A 520 14.33 -18.98 38.20
N VAL A 521 13.54 -19.95 37.73
CA VAL A 521 12.20 -20.24 38.24
C VAL A 521 12.27 -21.40 39.23
N ILE A 522 11.88 -21.16 40.48
CA ILE A 522 11.81 -22.18 41.54
C ILE A 522 10.35 -22.49 41.81
N ALA A 523 9.89 -23.69 41.43
CA ALA A 523 8.51 -24.13 41.66
C ALA A 523 8.41 -25.54 42.24
N LYS A 524 7.58 -25.74 43.28
CA LYS A 524 7.31 -27.11 43.77
C LYS A 524 6.50 -27.92 42.75
N SER A 525 5.63 -27.25 41.99
CA SER A 525 4.83 -27.85 40.93
C SER A 525 4.77 -26.92 39.73
N LEU A 526 5.20 -27.40 38.58
CA LEU A 526 5.08 -26.73 37.28
C LEU A 526 4.01 -27.44 36.44
N ASP A 527 3.02 -26.72 35.94
CA ASP A 527 2.01 -27.18 34.97
C ASP A 527 1.97 -26.23 33.77
N THR A 528 2.64 -26.60 32.68
CA THR A 528 2.71 -25.77 31.47
C THR A 528 1.97 -26.42 30.30
N VAL A 529 1.19 -25.62 29.59
CA VAL A 529 0.48 -25.98 28.37
C VAL A 529 0.89 -25.03 27.25
N SER A 530 1.53 -25.57 26.22
CA SER A 530 1.86 -24.84 24.99
C SER A 530 1.06 -25.37 23.80
N GLY A 531 0.32 -24.48 23.13
CA GLY A 531 -0.41 -24.77 21.90
C GLY A 531 0.54 -24.90 20.68
N SER A 532 0.80 -23.77 20.02
CA SER A 532 1.74 -23.64 18.90
C SER A 532 2.91 -22.70 19.22
N GLY A 533 3.08 -22.36 20.50
CA GLY A 533 4.07 -21.41 20.98
C GLY A 533 5.36 -22.06 21.44
N ASP A 534 6.37 -21.23 21.66
CA ASP A 534 7.64 -21.67 22.23
C ASP A 534 7.64 -21.50 23.75
N THR A 535 8.20 -22.45 24.48
CA THR A 535 8.29 -22.38 25.95
C THR A 535 9.67 -22.79 26.41
N THR A 536 10.42 -21.88 26.99
CA THR A 536 11.70 -22.16 27.62
C THR A 536 11.59 -21.86 29.11
N LEU A 537 11.80 -22.86 29.96
CA LEU A 537 11.73 -22.70 31.42
C LEU A 537 12.98 -23.26 32.08
N GLN A 538 13.78 -22.39 32.68
CA GLN A 538 14.99 -22.74 33.43
C GLN A 538 14.82 -22.53 34.93
N GLY A 539 15.14 -23.55 35.75
CA GLY A 539 15.23 -23.44 37.20
C GLY A 539 14.98 -24.75 37.95
N ASP A 540 14.55 -24.69 39.21
CA ASP A 540 14.35 -25.88 40.06
C ASP A 540 12.87 -26.25 40.17
N PHE A 541 12.54 -27.48 39.77
CA PHE A 541 11.18 -27.99 39.73
C PHE A 541 11.05 -29.31 40.49
N SER A 542 10.23 -29.36 41.55
CA SER A 542 10.03 -30.63 42.28
C SER A 542 9.08 -31.60 41.57
N LYS A 543 8.12 -31.07 40.80
CA LYS A 543 7.18 -31.82 39.96
C LYS A 543 6.93 -31.02 38.68
N THR A 544 6.80 -31.72 37.55
CA THR A 544 6.55 -31.11 36.26
C THR A 544 5.40 -31.78 35.53
N LYS A 545 4.57 -30.98 34.89
CA LYS A 545 3.53 -31.42 33.96
C LYS A 545 3.63 -30.53 32.74
N VAL A 546 3.84 -31.15 31.59
CA VAL A 546 4.12 -30.45 30.33
C VAL A 546 3.16 -30.99 29.29
N LYS A 547 2.37 -30.12 28.68
CA LYS A 547 1.48 -30.47 27.58
C LYS A 547 1.81 -29.65 26.36
N VAL A 548 2.00 -30.32 25.23
CA VAL A 548 2.38 -29.69 23.97
C VAL A 548 1.46 -30.17 22.85
N SER A 549 0.79 -29.23 22.19
CA SER A 549 -0.01 -29.56 21.00
C SER A 549 0.87 -29.63 19.76
N SER A 550 1.58 -28.54 19.42
CA SER A 550 2.37 -28.39 18.19
C SER A 550 3.60 -27.48 18.31
N GLY A 551 3.79 -26.82 19.46
CA GLY A 551 4.92 -25.92 19.70
C GLY A 551 6.22 -26.63 20.12
N SER A 552 7.23 -25.84 20.49
CA SER A 552 8.49 -26.32 21.03
C SER A 552 8.59 -25.98 22.52
N VAL A 553 8.97 -26.94 23.35
CA VAL A 553 9.13 -26.72 24.80
C VAL A 553 10.48 -27.23 25.29
N GLU A 554 11.28 -26.32 25.82
CA GLU A 554 12.53 -26.62 26.51
C GLU A 554 12.34 -26.44 28.02
N ILE A 555 12.46 -27.52 28.77
CA ILE A 555 12.48 -27.47 30.24
C ILE A 555 13.88 -27.79 30.71
N ASN A 556 14.52 -26.80 31.31
CA ASN A 556 15.84 -26.92 31.89
C ASN A 556 15.76 -26.95 33.42
N SER A 557 15.77 -28.15 33.98
CA SER A 557 15.63 -28.33 35.43
C SER A 557 16.98 -28.52 36.12
N GLU A 558 17.26 -27.74 37.16
CA GLU A 558 18.50 -27.83 37.96
C GLU A 558 18.55 -29.06 38.89
N SER A 559 17.40 -29.70 39.13
CA SER A 559 17.29 -30.96 39.87
C SER A 559 16.44 -31.95 39.09
N VAL A 560 16.62 -33.26 39.32
CA VAL A 560 15.75 -34.25 38.67
C VAL A 560 14.38 -34.24 39.38
N PRO A 561 13.28 -33.85 38.72
CA PRO A 561 11.99 -33.74 39.39
C PRO A 561 11.51 -35.10 39.88
N LYS A 562 10.83 -35.14 41.04
CA LYS A 562 10.36 -36.42 41.62
C LYS A 562 9.32 -37.10 40.73
N TYR A 563 8.51 -36.29 40.07
CA TYR A 563 7.45 -36.73 39.17
C TYR A 563 7.33 -35.77 38.00
N SER A 564 7.35 -36.32 36.79
CA SER A 564 7.18 -35.61 35.53
C SER A 564 6.13 -36.30 34.67
N ASP A 565 5.20 -35.54 34.11
CA ASP A 565 4.15 -36.03 33.21
C ASP A 565 4.15 -35.17 31.93
N ILE A 566 4.58 -35.77 30.82
CA ILE A 566 4.81 -35.08 29.55
C ILE A 566 3.84 -35.66 28.51
N ASP A 567 3.04 -34.80 27.89
CA ASP A 567 2.02 -35.16 26.91
C ASP A 567 2.25 -34.34 25.63
N ILE A 568 2.58 -35.02 24.54
CA ILE A 568 2.99 -34.41 23.27
C ILE A 568 2.08 -34.93 22.16
N SER A 569 1.35 -34.01 21.52
CA SER A 569 0.56 -34.35 20.34
C SER A 569 1.45 -34.38 19.09
N SER A 570 1.98 -33.26 18.63
CA SER A 570 2.82 -33.17 17.42
C SER A 570 3.99 -32.19 17.51
N GLY A 571 4.30 -31.67 18.70
CA GLY A 571 5.42 -30.74 18.94
C GLY A 571 6.72 -31.43 19.34
N SER A 572 7.69 -30.64 19.81
CA SER A 572 8.95 -31.14 20.39
C SER A 572 9.09 -30.72 21.85
N VAL A 573 9.67 -31.60 22.66
CA VAL A 573 10.05 -31.30 24.04
C VAL A 573 11.50 -31.67 24.28
N ASP A 574 12.30 -30.68 24.65
CA ASP A 574 13.68 -30.85 25.12
C ASP A 574 13.65 -30.81 26.65
N TYR A 575 13.92 -31.96 27.27
CA TYR A 575 13.86 -32.12 28.71
C TYR A 575 15.26 -32.28 29.27
N ILE A 576 15.85 -31.16 29.69
CA ILE A 576 17.23 -31.06 30.16
C ILE A 576 17.24 -31.25 31.68
N ILE A 577 17.92 -32.29 32.15
CA ILE A 577 18.00 -32.65 33.57
C ILE A 577 19.43 -33.06 33.95
N PRO A 578 19.86 -32.84 35.22
CA PRO A 578 21.23 -33.14 35.64
C PRO A 578 21.48 -34.63 35.79
N ASP A 579 22.73 -35.03 35.53
CA ASP A 579 23.16 -36.39 35.77
C ASP A 579 23.40 -36.64 37.28
N THR A 580 22.40 -37.26 37.94
CA THR A 580 22.42 -37.53 39.38
C THR A 580 22.37 -39.03 39.71
N ILE A 581 22.88 -39.41 40.89
CA ILE A 581 22.89 -40.82 41.34
C ILE A 581 21.48 -41.39 41.60
N THR A 582 20.49 -40.53 41.84
CA THR A 582 19.09 -40.90 42.04
C THR A 582 18.46 -41.45 40.76
N GLY A 583 18.91 -40.97 39.59
CA GLY A 583 18.39 -41.36 38.29
C GLY A 583 16.87 -41.18 38.16
N PHE A 584 16.29 -41.79 37.13
CA PHE A 584 14.85 -41.75 36.86
C PHE A 584 14.36 -43.01 36.17
N LYS A 585 13.07 -43.31 36.33
CA LYS A 585 12.35 -44.33 35.58
C LYS A 585 11.44 -43.63 34.57
N LEU A 586 11.71 -43.85 33.29
CA LEU A 586 10.89 -43.42 32.17
C LEU A 586 9.82 -44.47 31.87
N SER A 587 8.55 -44.08 31.87
CA SER A 587 7.45 -44.89 31.36
C SER A 587 6.84 -44.15 30.18
N TYR A 588 6.81 -44.79 29.01
CA TYR A 588 6.45 -44.09 27.79
C TYR A 588 5.45 -44.87 26.92
N GLU A 589 4.64 -44.12 26.19
CA GLU A 589 3.68 -44.60 25.20
C GLU A 589 3.75 -43.67 23.97
N LYS A 590 4.09 -44.22 22.81
CA LYS A 590 4.25 -43.51 21.54
C LYS A 590 3.39 -44.19 20.46
N SER A 591 2.70 -43.40 19.64
CA SER A 591 1.97 -43.94 18.47
C SER A 591 2.81 -43.85 17.19
N SER A 592 3.39 -42.67 16.91
CA SER A 592 4.25 -42.43 15.74
C SER A 592 5.40 -41.44 16.03
N GLY A 593 5.54 -41.01 17.27
CA GLY A 593 6.61 -40.09 17.72
C GLY A 593 7.93 -40.78 18.03
N SER A 594 8.97 -39.99 18.30
CA SER A 594 10.30 -40.45 18.70
C SER A 594 10.65 -40.02 20.13
N ILE A 595 11.48 -40.81 20.80
CA ILE A 595 12.06 -40.43 22.09
C ILE A 595 13.55 -40.70 21.98
N ASP A 596 14.36 -39.65 22.07
CA ASP A 596 15.80 -39.75 22.10
C ASP A 596 16.33 -39.41 23.51
N SER A 597 17.45 -40.01 23.89
CA SER A 597 17.99 -39.87 25.24
C SER A 597 19.51 -39.93 25.24
N GLU A 598 20.15 -38.90 25.79
CA GLU A 598 21.59 -38.89 26.05
C GLU A 598 21.99 -39.74 27.27
N PHE A 599 21.02 -40.21 28.06
CA PHE A 599 21.23 -41.08 29.22
C PHE A 599 21.33 -42.55 28.82
N ASP A 600 22.25 -43.28 29.46
CA ASP A 600 22.45 -44.71 29.24
C ASP A 600 21.34 -45.54 29.91
N LEU A 601 20.24 -45.73 29.18
CA LEU A 601 19.06 -46.45 29.65
C LEU A 601 19.24 -47.98 29.60
N ASN A 602 18.63 -48.70 30.54
CA ASN A 602 18.73 -50.15 30.62
C ASN A 602 17.97 -50.92 29.51
N ASN A 603 17.07 -50.26 28.79
CA ASN A 603 16.21 -50.83 27.75
C ASN A 603 16.20 -49.91 26.53
N SER A 604 16.07 -50.49 25.33
CA SER A 604 15.83 -49.72 24.10
C SER A 604 14.45 -49.06 24.12
N LEU A 605 14.34 -47.89 23.46
CA LEU A 605 13.12 -47.10 23.31
C LEU A 605 12.36 -47.38 22.00
N ASP A 606 12.70 -48.47 21.29
CA ASP A 606 12.12 -48.79 19.97
C ASP A 606 10.62 -49.13 20.02
N ASN A 607 10.17 -49.85 21.06
CA ASN A 607 8.78 -50.30 21.18
C ASN A 607 7.79 -49.16 21.41
N ASP A 608 6.55 -49.28 20.91
CA ASP A 608 5.48 -48.27 21.08
C ASP A 608 5.13 -47.97 22.55
N LYS A 609 5.38 -48.90 23.46
CA LYS A 609 5.19 -48.67 24.89
C LYS A 609 6.24 -49.43 25.69
N GLY A 610 6.70 -48.85 26.77
CA GLY A 610 7.73 -49.48 27.57
C GLY A 610 8.10 -48.72 28.83
N THR A 611 9.05 -49.30 29.55
CA THR A 611 9.70 -48.62 30.67
C THR A 611 11.20 -48.78 30.55
N ALA A 612 11.92 -47.68 30.72
CA ALA A 612 13.37 -47.64 30.78
C ALA A 612 13.80 -47.01 32.11
N THR A 613 14.92 -47.45 32.66
CA THR A 613 15.43 -46.97 33.94
C THR A 613 16.87 -46.52 33.79
N TYR A 614 17.14 -45.34 34.33
CA TYR A 614 18.46 -44.77 34.48
C TYR A 614 18.89 -44.84 35.96
N LYS A 615 20.07 -45.41 36.23
CA LYS A 615 20.67 -45.57 37.57
C LYS A 615 19.66 -46.15 38.59
N LYS A 616 19.46 -45.50 39.76
CA LYS A 616 18.59 -46.01 40.83
C LYS A 616 17.08 -45.90 40.51
N GLY A 617 16.69 -45.12 39.50
CA GLY A 617 15.29 -44.97 39.11
C GLY A 617 14.37 -44.42 40.21
N SER A 618 14.88 -43.57 41.11
CA SER A 618 14.11 -43.07 42.26
C SER A 618 13.01 -42.08 41.86
N ASN A 619 13.23 -41.33 40.78
CA ASN A 619 12.28 -40.37 40.22
C ASN A 619 11.48 -40.98 39.06
N LYS A 620 10.31 -40.42 38.73
CA LYS A 620 9.44 -40.95 37.67
C LYS A 620 9.19 -39.92 36.58
N ILE A 621 9.39 -40.32 35.33
CA ILE A 621 9.04 -39.54 34.14
C ILE A 621 8.04 -40.37 33.32
N ASN A 622 6.86 -39.81 33.09
CA ASN A 622 5.85 -40.39 32.23
C ASN A 622 5.78 -39.56 30.94
N ALA A 623 5.79 -40.23 29.79
CA ALA A 623 5.74 -39.57 28.50
C ALA A 623 4.67 -40.21 27.60
N LYS A 624 3.80 -39.39 27.02
CA LYS A 624 2.82 -39.80 26.01
C LYS A 624 3.02 -39.01 24.73
N LEU A 625 3.21 -39.69 23.62
CA LEU A 625 3.52 -39.09 22.33
C LEU A 625 2.58 -39.61 21.25
N SER A 626 1.90 -38.71 20.54
CA SER A 626 1.11 -39.10 19.36
C SER A 626 1.99 -39.13 18.11
N SER A 627 2.59 -38.00 17.72
CA SER A 627 3.47 -37.85 16.55
C SER A 627 4.63 -36.87 16.74
N GLY A 628 4.87 -36.37 17.97
CA GLY A 628 5.96 -35.44 18.29
C GLY A 628 7.26 -36.13 18.71
N SER A 629 8.23 -35.35 19.18
CA SER A 629 9.51 -35.84 19.73
C SER A 629 9.72 -35.43 21.18
N LEU A 630 10.41 -36.28 21.94
CA LEU A 630 10.89 -35.99 23.30
C LEU A 630 12.38 -36.30 23.37
N ASP A 631 13.18 -35.30 23.67
CA ASP A 631 14.63 -35.44 23.79
C ASP A 631 15.04 -35.28 25.26
N LEU A 632 15.58 -36.35 25.86
CA LEU A 632 16.13 -36.33 27.21
C LEU A 632 17.61 -35.98 27.16
N VAL A 633 17.92 -34.73 27.54
CA VAL A 633 19.27 -34.15 27.39
C VAL A 633 19.95 -34.04 28.76
N LYS A 634 21.27 -34.30 28.80
CA LYS A 634 22.05 -34.11 30.02
C LYS A 634 22.35 -32.62 30.22
N TYR A 635 22.01 -32.10 31.40
CA TYR A 635 22.47 -30.77 31.82
C TYR A 635 24.01 -30.77 31.83
N LYS A 636 24.62 -29.84 31.08
CA LYS A 636 26.08 -29.74 30.90
C LYS A 636 26.74 -28.83 31.93
#